data_AF-A0A2N2MVJ5-F1
#
_entry.id   AF-A0A2N2MVJ5-F1
#
_cell.length_a   1.000
_cell.length_b   1.000
_cell.length_c   1.000
_cell.angle_alpha   90.00
_cell.angle_beta   90.00
_cell.angle_gamma   90.00
#
_symmetry.space_group_name_H-M   'P 1'
#
loop_
_entity.id
_entity.type
_entity.pdbx_description
1 polymer ?
#
loop_
_entity_poly.entity_id
_entity_poly.type
_entity_poly.pdbx_seq_one_letter_code
_entity_poly.pdbx_strand_id
1 'polypeptide(L)'
;MKVLVIGHPQAVLGFSLAGVQGIAVTTAAETNKALDEAMASSETGIVLITQDVSNLIESRMDQLRQNSTVPLVVEIPGVHGTSADQPSIGDVLLRAIGIKI
;
A
#
# COMPACT_ATOMS: atom_id res chain seq x y z
N MET A 1 -17.49 0.47 -9.54
CA MET A 1 -16.11 0.05 -9.29
C MET A 1 -15.53 0.98 -8.25
N LYS A 2 -15.24 0.49 -7.05
CA LYS A 2 -14.85 1.31 -5.88
C LYS A 2 -13.34 1.22 -5.64
N VAL A 3 -12.78 2.29 -5.10
CA VAL A 3 -11.41 2.34 -4.58
C VAL A 3 -11.48 2.19 -3.06
N LEU A 4 -10.67 1.30 -2.52
CA LEU A 4 -10.54 1.06 -1.08
C LEU A 4 -9.10 1.34 -0.66
N VAL A 5 -8.91 1.97 0.50
CA VAL A 5 -7.58 2.19 1.10
C VAL A 5 -7.44 1.31 2.33
N ILE A 6 -6.34 0.57 2.45
CA ILE A 6 -5.97 -0.18 3.66
C ILE A 6 -4.65 0.38 4.15
N GLY A 7 -4.62 0.92 5.37
CA GLY A 7 -3.41 1.56 5.84
C GLY A 7 -3.49 2.09 7.25
N HIS A 8 -2.48 2.86 7.64
CA HIS A 8 -2.45 3.54 8.93
C HIS A 8 -3.69 4.43 9.12
N PRO A 9 -4.25 4.55 10.34
CA PRO A 9 -5.41 5.40 10.62
C PRO A 9 -5.29 6.82 10.05
N GLN A 10 -4.11 7.43 10.13
CA GLN A 10 -3.87 8.78 9.60
C GLN A 10 -3.95 8.86 8.07
N ALA A 11 -3.44 7.85 7.36
CA ALA A 11 -3.54 7.81 5.90
C ALA A 11 -5.00 7.63 5.48
N VAL A 12 -5.70 6.69 6.11
CA VAL A 12 -7.13 6.44 5.86
C VAL A 12 -7.98 7.69 6.12
N LEU A 13 -7.70 8.42 7.21
CA LEU A 13 -8.32 9.70 7.50
C LEU A 13 -8.08 10.70 6.35
N GLY A 14 -6.84 10.85 5.88
CA GLY A 14 -6.53 11.73 4.74
C GLY A 14 -7.30 11.37 3.47
N PHE A 15 -7.38 10.08 3.13
CA PHE A 15 -8.14 9.60 1.98
C PHE A 15 -9.66 9.77 2.13
N SER A 16 -10.19 9.66 3.35
CA SER A 16 -11.61 9.89 3.61
C SER A 16 -12.06 11.32 3.32
N LEU A 17 -11.16 12.31 3.51
CA LEU A 17 -11.41 13.70 3.12
C LEU A 17 -11.58 13.87 1.60
N ALA A 18 -10.96 12.99 0.82
CA ALA A 18 -11.10 12.94 -0.64
C ALA A 18 -12.29 12.06 -1.08
N GLY A 19 -13.09 11.53 -0.14
CA GLY A 19 -14.24 10.67 -0.43
C GLY A 19 -13.89 9.21 -0.71
N VAL A 20 -12.65 8.79 -0.42
CA VAL A 20 -12.22 7.39 -0.60
C VAL A 20 -12.45 6.63 0.70
N GLN A 21 -13.13 5.49 0.62
CA GLN A 21 -13.35 4.62 1.78
C GLN A 21 -12.06 3.89 2.14
N GLY A 22 -11.82 3.71 3.43
CA GLY A 22 -10.65 2.95 3.86
C GLY A 22 -10.83 2.25 5.20
N ILE A 23 -9.96 1.27 5.41
CA ILE A 23 -9.89 0.42 6.58
C ILE A 23 -8.56 0.71 7.27
N ALA A 24 -8.64 1.22 8.50
CA ALA A 24 -7.47 1.48 9.32
C ALA A 24 -6.99 0.17 9.95
N VAL A 25 -5.72 -0.17 9.74
CA VAL A 25 -5.09 -1.38 10.28
C VAL A 25 -3.74 -1.04 10.90
N THR A 26 -3.34 -1.83 11.90
CA THR A 26 -2.05 -1.65 12.60
C THR A 26 -1.24 -2.94 12.72
N THR A 27 -1.88 -4.09 12.50
CA THR A 27 -1.24 -5.41 12.64
C THR A 27 -1.34 -6.23 11.35
N ALA A 28 -0.43 -7.19 11.19
CA ALA A 28 -0.46 -8.12 10.06
C ALA A 28 -1.79 -8.91 10.00
N ALA A 29 -2.35 -9.30 11.15
CA ALA A 29 -3.61 -10.04 11.22
C ALA A 29 -4.80 -9.20 10.72
N GLU A 30 -4.90 -7.95 11.18
CA GLU A 30 -5.92 -7.00 10.71
C GLU A 30 -5.77 -6.71 9.22
N THR A 31 -4.53 -6.54 8.75
CA THR A 31 -4.22 -6.30 7.35
C THR A 31 -4.68 -7.45 6.46
N ASN A 32 -4.36 -8.69 6.85
CA ASN A 32 -4.80 -9.88 6.14
C ASN A 32 -6.33 -9.96 6.08
N LYS A 33 -7.01 -9.74 7.21
CA LYS A 33 -8.47 -9.75 7.27
C LYS A 33 -9.08 -8.67 6.36
N ALA A 34 -8.57 -7.45 6.40
CA ALA A 34 -9.05 -6.35 5.57
C ALA A 34 -8.84 -6.65 4.07
N LEU A 35 -7.71 -7.28 3.73
CA LEU A 35 -7.39 -7.68 2.36
C LEU A 35 -8.30 -8.83 1.88
N ASP A 36 -8.57 -9.82 2.73
CA ASP A 36 -9.52 -10.90 2.45
C ASP A 36 -10.92 -10.37 2.20
N GLU A 37 -11.40 -9.43 3.02
CA GLU A 37 -12.69 -8.75 2.84
C GLU A 37 -12.72 -7.93 1.54
N ALA A 38 -11.63 -7.23 1.22
CA ALA A 38 -11.51 -6.44 0.00
C ALA A 38 -11.51 -7.33 -1.27
N MET A 39 -10.86 -8.50 -1.20
CA MET A 39 -10.80 -9.49 -2.29
C MET A 39 -12.12 -10.25 -2.47
N ALA A 40 -12.87 -10.51 -1.39
CA ALA A 40 -14.17 -11.16 -1.46
C ALA A 40 -15.25 -10.26 -2.07
N SER A 41 -15.06 -8.94 -2.03
CA SER A 41 -15.99 -7.96 -2.59
C SER A 41 -15.74 -7.75 -4.09
N SER A 42 -16.71 -8.15 -4.91
CA SER A 42 -16.68 -7.90 -6.36
C SER A 42 -16.90 -6.43 -6.76
N GLU A 43 -17.27 -5.56 -5.80
CA GLU A 43 -17.42 -4.12 -6.06
C GLU A 43 -16.10 -3.36 -5.99
N THR A 44 -15.11 -3.91 -5.27
CA THR A 44 -13.78 -3.34 -5.12
C THR A 44 -13.00 -3.59 -6.40
N GLY A 45 -12.56 -2.52 -7.06
CA GLY A 45 -11.72 -2.63 -8.26
C GLY A 45 -10.24 -2.40 -7.97
N ILE A 46 -9.95 -1.53 -7.01
CA ILE A 46 -8.60 -1.12 -6.64
C ILE A 46 -8.49 -1.07 -5.12
N VAL A 47 -7.45 -1.70 -4.58
CA VAL A 47 -7.06 -1.64 -3.17
C VAL A 47 -5.72 -0.90 -3.10
N LEU A 48 -5.72 0.28 -2.49
CA LEU A 48 -4.52 1.03 -2.16
C LEU A 48 -4.04 0.56 -0.80
N ILE A 49 -2.80 0.08 -0.69
CA ILE A 49 -2.20 -0.33 0.57
C ILE A 49 -1.00 0.55 0.91
N THR A 50 -0.93 1.05 2.14
CA THR A 50 0.22 1.86 2.55
C THR A 50 1.45 0.99 2.81
N GLN A 51 2.64 1.50 2.48
CA GLN A 51 3.90 0.77 2.53
C GLN A 51 4.25 0.20 3.92
N ASP A 52 3.92 0.96 4.97
CA ASP A 52 4.08 0.53 6.36
C ASP A 52 3.28 -0.73 6.68
N VAL A 53 2.09 -0.85 6.09
CA VAL A 53 1.17 -1.98 6.28
C VAL A 53 1.48 -3.12 5.30
N SER A 54 1.87 -2.83 4.06
CA SER A 54 2.27 -3.86 3.09
C SER A 54 3.51 -4.62 3.56
N ASN A 55 4.46 -3.94 4.22
CA ASN A 55 5.63 -4.56 4.83
C ASN A 55 5.28 -5.62 5.89
N LEU A 56 4.12 -5.50 6.56
CA LEU A 56 3.66 -6.52 7.52
C LEU A 56 3.20 -7.81 6.85
N ILE A 57 2.91 -7.77 5.55
CA ILE A 57 2.35 -8.88 4.77
C ILE A 57 3.10 -9.10 3.45
N GLU A 58 4.41 -8.84 3.43
CA GLU A 58 5.26 -8.86 2.22
C GLU A 58 5.08 -10.14 1.40
N SER A 59 5.15 -11.31 2.05
CA SER A 59 4.96 -12.61 1.38
C SER A 59 3.62 -12.75 0.69
N ARG A 60 2.56 -12.14 1.23
CA ARG A 60 1.22 -12.16 0.64
C ARG A 60 1.09 -11.16 -0.49
N MET A 61 1.71 -9.99 -0.36
CA MET A 61 1.77 -8.99 -1.43
C MET A 61 2.47 -9.55 -2.67
N ASP A 62 3.55 -10.31 -2.50
CA ASP A 62 4.24 -10.95 -3.63
C ASP A 62 3.38 -11.96 -4.37
N GLN A 63 2.58 -12.74 -3.64
CA GLN A 63 1.61 -13.67 -4.24
C GLN A 63 0.51 -12.91 -5.00
N LEU A 64 0.06 -11.76 -4.49
CA LEU A 64 -0.96 -10.94 -5.14
C LEU A 64 -0.42 -10.20 -6.36
N ARG A 65 0.86 -9.81 -6.38
CA ARG A 65 1.50 -9.22 -7.57
C ARG A 65 1.65 -10.24 -8.70
N GLN A 66 1.92 -11.51 -8.36
CA GLN A 66 2.06 -12.59 -9.34
C GLN A 66 0.72 -13.03 -9.93
N ASN A 67 -0.34 -13.00 -9.12
CA ASN A 67 -1.68 -13.39 -9.53
C ASN A 67 -2.48 -12.15 -9.95
N SER A 68 -2.61 -11.91 -11.26
CA SER A 68 -3.41 -10.80 -11.81
C SER A 68 -4.91 -11.03 -11.59
N THR A 69 -5.37 -10.85 -10.36
CA THR A 69 -6.75 -11.05 -9.92
C THR A 69 -7.37 -9.70 -9.55
N VAL A 70 -8.65 -9.50 -9.88
CA VAL A 70 -9.42 -8.34 -9.40
C VAL A 70 -9.79 -8.58 -7.92
N PRO A 71 -9.57 -7.63 -7.00
CA PRO A 71 -9.15 -6.24 -7.19
C PRO A 71 -7.63 -6.02 -7.39
N LEU A 72 -7.27 -4.98 -8.15
CA LEU A 72 -5.88 -4.55 -8.33
C LEU A 72 -5.33 -3.98 -7.01
N VAL A 73 -4.27 -4.58 -6.48
CA VAL A 73 -3.61 -4.09 -5.26
C VAL A 73 -2.41 -3.22 -5.62
N VAL A 74 -2.41 -1.96 -5.16
CA VAL A 74 -1.36 -0.98 -5.43
C VAL A 74 -0.78 -0.47 -4.13
N GLU A 75 0.54 -0.47 -4.04
CA GLU A 75 1.27 0.05 -2.88
C GLU A 75 1.50 1.55 -2.99
N ILE A 76 1.23 2.29 -1.91
CA ILE A 76 1.40 3.74 -1.81
C ILE A 76 2.27 4.09 -0.60
N PRO A 77 3.03 5.19 -0.63
CA PRO A 77 3.81 5.62 0.53
C PRO A 77 2.89 5.93 1.73
N GLY A 78 3.34 5.57 2.93
CA GLY A 78 2.64 5.86 4.18
C GLY A 78 2.75 7.33 4.60
N VAL A 79 2.08 7.70 5.70
CA VAL A 79 2.04 9.07 6.26
C VAL A 79 3.42 9.64 6.61
N HIS A 80 4.37 8.77 6.96
CA HIS A 80 5.74 9.15 7.28
C HIS A 80 6.66 9.23 6.04
N GLY A 81 6.09 9.11 4.84
CA GLY A 81 6.85 9.00 3.59
C GLY A 81 7.48 7.63 3.41
N THR A 82 8.19 7.47 2.31
CA THR A 82 9.04 6.31 2.01
C THR A 82 10.04 6.13 3.15
N SER A 83 10.08 4.95 3.76
CA SER A 83 11.11 4.59 4.75
C SER A 83 12.49 4.94 4.19
N ALA A 84 13.38 5.48 5.02
CA ALA A 84 14.74 5.92 4.65
C ALA A 84 15.62 4.86 3.96
N ASP A 85 15.11 3.64 3.79
CA ASP A 85 15.77 2.49 3.16
C ASP A 85 15.37 2.27 1.69
N GLN A 86 14.37 3.00 1.17
CA GLN A 86 14.09 3.01 -0.27
C GLN A 86 14.82 4.20 -0.92
N PRO A 87 15.67 3.94 -1.93
CA PRO A 87 16.44 5.00 -2.57
C PRO A 87 15.46 6.01 -3.17
N SER A 88 15.58 7.26 -2.75
CA SER A 88 14.83 8.35 -3.34
C SER A 88 15.13 8.43 -4.85
N ILE A 89 14.25 9.06 -5.64
CA ILE A 89 14.55 9.37 -7.05
C ILE A 89 15.90 10.10 -7.16
N GLY A 90 16.25 10.91 -6.16
CA GLY A 90 17.57 11.54 -6.02
C GLY A 90 18.71 10.53 -5.86
N ASP A 91 18.55 9.50 -5.03
CA ASP A 91 19.55 8.44 -4.84
C ASP A 91 19.72 7.56 -6.07
N VAL A 92 18.62 7.28 -6.79
CA VAL A 92 18.66 6.56 -8.06
C VAL A 92 19.42 7.37 -9.11
N LEU A 93 19.19 8.68 -9.20
CA LEU A 93 19.95 9.58 -10.05
C LEU A 93 21.42 9.63 -9.64
N LEU A 94 21.73 9.88 -8.36
CA LEU A 94 23.10 9.97 -7.84
C LEU A 94 23.93 8.71 -8.13
N ARG A 95 23.33 7.52 -8.02
CA ARG A 95 23.96 6.25 -8.40
C ARG A 95 24.22 6.15 -9.91
N ALA A 96 23.33 6.67 -10.76
CA ALA A 96 23.50 6.66 -12.21
C ALA A 96 24.58 7.64 -12.71
N ILE A 97 24.75 8.79 -12.04
CA ILE A 97 25.83 9.76 -12.32
C ILE A 97 27.14 9.47 -11.56
N GLY A 98 27.17 8.45 -10.70
CA GLY A 98 28.39 7.94 -10.07
C GLY A 98 28.98 8.83 -8.97
N ILE A 99 28.19 9.72 -8.38
CA ILE A 99 28.66 10.59 -7.29
C ILE A 99 28.39 9.89 -5.96
N LYS A 100 29.45 9.39 -5.32
CA LYS A 100 29.44 8.95 -3.91
C LYS A 100 29.86 10.14 -3.05
N ILE A 101 29.03 10.50 -2.06
CA ILE A 101 29.51 11.21 -0.87
C ILE A 101 29.86 10.20 0.23
#